data_AF-A0A5E7EN58-F1
#
_entry.id   AF-A0A5E7EN58-F1
#
_cell.length_a   1.000
_cell.length_b   1.000
_cell.length_c   1.000
_cell.angle_alpha   90.00
_cell.angle_beta   90.00
_cell.angle_gamma   90.00
#
_symmetry.space_group_name_H-M   'P 1'
#
loop_
_entity.id
_entity.type
_entity.pdbx_description
1 polymer ?
#
loop_
_entity_poly.entity_id
_entity_poly.type
_entity_poly.pdbx_seq_one_letter_code
_entity_poly.pdbx_strand_id
1 'polypeptide(L)'
;MALGLSQQELGAVGGVLANAQSKYEKGSRFPRADYLAAIAIRGVDVLYLLTGKKSRFKEDLPDEETKVIESYRRLNQGDRNAIARLASSLAEFMAPVNSDS
;
A
#
# COMPACT_ATOMS: atom_id res chain seq x y z
N MET A 1 10.92 4.91 10.20
CA MET A 1 9.50 4.54 10.48
C MET A 1 8.60 5.53 9.78
N ALA A 2 7.61 5.04 9.02
CA ALA A 2 6.90 5.80 7.98
C ALA A 2 5.79 6.76 8.47
N LEU A 3 5.71 7.09 9.75
CA LEU A 3 4.61 7.90 10.31
C LEU A 3 5.07 9.10 11.17
N GLY A 4 6.38 9.33 11.34
CA GLY A 4 6.88 10.42 12.22
C GLY A 4 6.57 10.23 13.71
N LEU A 5 6.01 9.08 14.11
CA LEU A 5 5.66 8.75 15.50
C LEU A 5 6.91 8.30 16.28
N SER A 6 6.97 8.70 17.54
CA SER A 6 7.91 8.15 18.52
C SER A 6 7.59 6.69 18.86
N GLN A 7 8.55 5.97 19.46
CA GLN A 7 8.35 4.60 19.95
C GLN A 7 7.20 4.50 20.96
N GLN A 8 7.02 5.53 21.79
CA GLN A 8 5.94 5.57 22.77
C GLN A 8 4.58 5.71 22.10
N GLU A 9 4.45 6.61 21.12
CA GLU A 9 3.21 6.81 20.38
C GLU A 9 2.83 5.58 19.56
N LEU A 10 3.80 4.97 18.87
CA LEU A 10 3.56 3.77 18.09
C LEU A 10 3.23 2.56 18.98
N GLY A 11 3.91 2.42 20.12
CA GLY A 11 3.57 1.42 21.13
C GLY A 11 2.14 1.59 21.62
N ALA A 12 1.74 2.82 21.97
CA ALA A 12 0.39 3.12 22.44
C ALA A 12 -0.69 2.79 21.40
N VAL A 13 -0.44 3.10 20.12
CA VAL A 13 -1.33 2.69 19.02
C VAL A 13 -1.55 1.18 19.00
N GLY A 14 -0.49 0.40 19.18
CA GLY A 14 -0.57 -1.05 19.20
C GLY A 14 -0.97 -1.65 20.56
N GLY A 15 -1.36 -0.83 21.54
CA GLY A 15 -1.76 -1.29 22.88
C GLY A 15 -0.60 -1.84 23.72
N VAL A 16 0.64 -1.44 23.43
CA VAL A 16 1.84 -1.90 24.14
C VAL A 16 2.66 -0.73 24.70
N LEU A 17 3.52 -1.03 25.67
CA LEU A 17 4.45 -0.06 26.22
C LEU A 17 5.63 0.19 25.25
N ALA A 18 6.27 1.36 25.37
CA ALA A 18 7.42 1.75 24.55
C ALA A 18 8.58 0.72 24.60
N ASN A 19 8.76 0.04 25.74
CA ASN A 19 9.77 -1.00 25.89
C ASN A 19 9.49 -2.24 24.99
N ALA A 20 8.22 -2.60 24.78
CA ALA A 20 7.81 -3.66 23.89
C ALA A 20 8.03 -3.26 22.43
N GLN A 21 7.71 -2.02 22.08
CA GLN A 21 8.00 -1.46 20.76
C GLN A 21 9.50 -1.50 20.45
N SER A 22 10.35 -1.07 21.40
CA SER A 22 11.81 -1.15 21.27
C SER A 22 12.30 -2.59 21.05
N LYS A 23 11.67 -3.58 21.71
CA LYS A 23 12.00 -5.00 21.51
C LYS A 23 11.63 -5.50 20.11
N TYR A 24 10.53 -5.01 19.54
CA TYR A 24 10.14 -5.31 18.16
C TYR A 24 11.13 -4.74 17.15
N GLU A 25 11.52 -3.48 17.31
CA GLU A 25 12.48 -2.81 16.41
C GLU A 25 13.88 -3.44 16.43
N LYS A 26 14.27 -4.01 17.58
CA LYS A 26 15.53 -4.75 17.72
C LYS A 26 15.44 -6.22 17.28
N GLY A 27 14.26 -6.69 16.86
CA GLY A 27 14.03 -8.09 16.47
C GLY A 27 14.08 -9.10 17.63
N SER A 28 14.18 -8.63 18.88
CA SER A 28 14.26 -9.50 20.07
C SER A 28 12.92 -10.13 20.48
N ARG A 29 11.82 -9.61 19.93
CA ARG A 29 10.45 -10.10 20.13
C ARG A 29 9.64 -9.82 18.87
N PHE A 30 8.65 -10.66 18.59
CA PHE A 30 7.71 -10.43 17.49
C PHE A 30 6.40 -9.80 17.99
N PRO A 31 5.85 -8.82 17.25
CA PRO A 31 4.52 -8.29 17.53
C PRO A 31 3.45 -9.36 17.26
N ARG A 32 2.36 -9.31 18.01
CA ARG A 32 1.20 -10.16 17.79
C ARG A 32 0.30 -9.59 16.69
N ALA A 33 -0.62 -10.41 16.18
CA ALA A 33 -1.55 -10.02 15.13
C ALA A 33 -2.46 -8.84 15.53
N ASP A 34 -2.89 -8.75 16.79
CA ASP A 34 -3.71 -7.64 17.31
C ASP A 34 -2.97 -6.31 17.30
N TYR A 35 -1.68 -6.31 17.68
CA TYR A 35 -0.80 -5.15 17.54
C TYR A 35 -0.71 -4.71 16.07
N LEU A 36 -0.49 -5.66 15.14
CA LEU A 36 -0.38 -5.38 13.71
C LEU A 36 -1.69 -4.81 13.14
N ALA A 37 -2.84 -5.35 13.54
CA ALA A 37 -4.14 -4.84 13.13
C ALA A 37 -4.37 -3.39 13.61
N ALA A 38 -3.99 -3.09 14.86
CA ALA A 38 -4.16 -1.76 15.43
C ALA A 38 -3.33 -0.68 14.69
N ILE A 39 -2.08 -1.01 14.34
CA ILE A 39 -1.24 -0.08 13.57
C ILE A 39 -1.69 0.03 12.10
N ALA A 40 -2.29 -1.02 11.53
CA ALA A 40 -2.86 -1.00 10.17
C ALA A 40 -3.99 0.03 10.04
N ILE A 41 -4.88 0.09 11.03
CA ILE A 41 -5.98 1.09 11.10
C ILE A 41 -5.42 2.53 11.11
N ARG A 42 -4.20 2.71 11.64
CA ARG A 42 -3.49 4.00 11.65
C ARG A 42 -2.68 4.26 10.37
N GLY A 43 -2.89 3.47 9.32
CA GLY A 43 -2.28 3.65 8.01
C GLY A 43 -0.89 3.04 7.86
N VAL A 44 -0.44 2.19 8.81
CA VAL A 44 0.78 1.41 8.59
C VAL A 44 0.51 0.32 7.56
N ASP A 45 1.31 0.31 6.49
CA ASP A 45 1.34 -0.80 5.53
C ASP A 45 1.98 -2.03 6.21
N VAL A 46 1.14 -2.87 6.82
CA VAL A 46 1.57 -4.10 7.52
C VAL A 46 2.15 -5.12 6.54
N LEU A 47 1.69 -5.16 5.29
CA LEU A 47 2.28 -6.04 4.28
C LEU A 47 3.74 -5.65 4.03
N TYR A 48 4.01 -4.35 3.87
CA TYR A 48 5.37 -3.85 3.76
C TYR A 48 6.20 -4.13 5.01
N LEU A 49 5.62 -3.91 6.20
CA LEU A 49 6.32 -4.16 7.48
C LEU A 49 6.77 -5.62 7.60
N LEU A 50 5.95 -6.57 7.16
CA LEU A 50 6.25 -8.00 7.28
C LEU A 50 7.12 -8.55 6.14
N THR A 51 7.00 -7.99 4.94
CA THR A 51 7.55 -8.63 3.73
C THR A 51 8.55 -7.76 2.95
N GLY A 52 8.65 -6.48 3.28
CA GLY A 52 9.40 -5.48 2.50
C GLY A 52 8.74 -5.12 1.16
N LYS A 53 7.60 -5.74 0.81
CA LYS A 53 6.85 -5.45 -0.42
C LYS A 53 5.75 -4.43 -0.12
N LYS A 54 5.80 -3.27 -0.79
CA LYS A 54 4.75 -2.25 -0.66
C LYS A 54 3.41 -2.83 -1.10
N SER A 55 2.34 -2.52 -0.37
CA SER A 55 0.99 -2.74 -0.87
C SER A 55 0.81 -1.97 -2.17
N ARG A 56 0.31 -2.66 -3.20
CA ARG A 56 0.08 -2.06 -4.53
C ARG A 56 -1.13 -1.14 -4.55
N PHE A 57 -2.03 -1.31 -3.58
CA PHE A 57 -3.22 -0.49 -3.40
C PHE A 57 -3.26 -0.06 -1.94
N LYS A 58 -3.19 1.26 -1.71
CA LYS A 58 -3.30 1.86 -0.37
C LYS A 58 -4.77 2.03 0.06
N GLU A 59 -5.67 1.99 -0.90
CA GLU A 59 -7.10 2.19 -0.74
C GLU A 59 -7.83 0.98 -1.33
N ASP A 60 -9.01 0.70 -0.82
CA ASP A 60 -9.90 -0.27 -1.45
C ASP A 60 -10.26 0.26 -2.84
N LEU A 61 -9.97 -0.53 -3.87
CA LEU A 61 -10.33 -0.18 -5.24
C LEU A 61 -11.86 -0.13 -5.35
N PRO A 62 -12.44 0.92 -5.94
CA PRO A 62 -13.87 0.94 -6.25
C PRO A 62 -14.30 -0.31 -7.04
N ASP A 63 -15.55 -0.73 -6.88
CA ASP A 63 -16.08 -1.93 -7.56
C ASP A 63 -15.86 -1.89 -9.08
N GLU A 64 -15.92 -0.71 -9.69
CA GLU A 64 -15.69 -0.51 -11.11
C GLU A 64 -14.23 -0.79 -11.51
N GLU A 65 -13.27 -0.25 -10.76
CA GLU A 65 -11.84 -0.50 -10.99
C GLU A 65 -11.49 -1.97 -10.76
N THR A 66 -12.08 -2.58 -9.73
CA THR A 66 -11.93 -4.01 -9.44
C THR A 66 -12.39 -4.86 -10.61
N LYS A 67 -13.58 -4.58 -11.17
CA LYS A 67 -14.11 -5.30 -12.35
C LYS A 67 -13.20 -5.16 -13.57
N VAL A 68 -12.64 -3.97 -13.80
CA VAL A 68 -11.70 -3.72 -14.91
C VAL A 68 -10.44 -4.57 -14.74
N ILE A 69 -9.84 -4.57 -13.55
CA ILE A 69 -8.64 -5.36 -13.25
C ILE A 69 -8.90 -6.86 -13.38
N GLU A 70 -10.03 -7.35 -12.86
CA GLU A 70 -10.42 -8.76 -12.97
C GLU A 70 -10.58 -9.19 -14.43
N SER A 71 -11.27 -8.37 -15.23
CA SER A 71 -11.46 -8.62 -16.66
C SER A 71 -10.13 -8.64 -17.40
N TYR A 72 -9.27 -7.64 -17.16
CA TYR A 72 -7.93 -7.53 -17.75
C TYR A 72 -7.05 -8.77 -17.44
N ARG A 73 -7.13 -9.29 -16.21
CA ARG A 73 -6.37 -10.49 -15.80
C ARG A 73 -6.83 -11.77 -16.50
N ARG A 74 -8.03 -11.83 -17.09
CA ARG A 74 -8.51 -13.01 -17.83
C ARG A 74 -8.13 -13.01 -19.30
N LEU A 75 -7.70 -11.86 -19.84
CA LEU A 75 -7.34 -11.71 -21.24
C LEU A 75 -6.00 -12.39 -21.58
N ASN A 76 -5.84 -12.73 -22.87
CA ASN A 76 -4.55 -13.15 -23.41
C ASN A 76 -3.57 -11.96 -23.50
N GLN A 77 -2.30 -12.24 -23.79
CA GLN A 77 -1.26 -11.21 -23.81
C GLN A 77 -1.48 -10.14 -24.90
N GLY A 78 -2.03 -10.51 -26.06
CA GLY A 78 -2.32 -9.57 -27.15
C GLY A 78 -3.36 -8.54 -26.75
N ASP A 79 -4.48 -9.00 -26.19
CA ASP A 79 -5.58 -8.14 -25.75
C ASP A 79 -5.15 -7.25 -24.58
N ARG A 80 -4.36 -7.79 -23.64
CA ARG A 80 -3.77 -6.99 -22.55
C ARG A 80 -2.90 -5.85 -23.10
N ASN A 81 -2.04 -6.14 -24.07
CA ASN A 81 -1.18 -5.13 -24.70
C ASN A 81 -2.00 -4.05 -25.41
N ALA A 82 -3.10 -4.43 -26.08
CA ALA A 82 -3.98 -3.49 -26.75
C ALA A 82 -4.66 -2.55 -25.75
N ILE A 83 -5.25 -3.09 -24.67
CA ILE A 83 -5.86 -2.29 -23.60
C ILE A 83 -4.83 -1.36 -22.94
N ALA A 84 -3.63 -1.86 -22.64
CA ALA A 84 -2.58 -1.05 -22.02
C ALA A 84 -2.20 0.15 -22.90
N ARG A 85 -2.03 -0.06 -24.21
CA ARG A 85 -1.74 1.03 -25.16
C ARG A 85 -2.86 2.06 -25.23
N LEU A 86 -4.12 1.59 -25.35
CA LEU A 86 -5.28 2.47 -25.39
C LEU A 86 -5.39 3.33 -24.12
N ALA A 87 -5.25 2.70 -22.95
CA ALA A 87 -5.29 3.40 -21.67
C ALA A 87 -4.18 4.45 -21.55
N SER A 88 -2.95 4.11 -21.95
CA SER A 88 -1.82 5.06 -21.96
C SER A 88 -2.05 6.22 -22.92
N SER A 89 -2.46 5.96 -24.16
CA SER A 89 -2.71 7.02 -25.14
C SER A 89 -3.82 7.98 -24.73
N LEU A 90 -4.90 7.48 -24.13
CA LEU A 90 -5.97 8.33 -23.61
C LEU A 90 -5.51 9.18 -22.43
N ALA A 91 -4.71 8.60 -21.51
CA ALA A 91 -4.17 9.34 -20.37
C ALA A 91 -3.21 10.46 -20.80
N GLU A 92 -2.33 10.19 -21.78
CA GLU A 92 -1.41 11.17 -22.35
C GLU A 92 -2.14 12.32 -23.04
N PHE A 93 -3.24 12.05 -23.73
CA PHE A 93 -4.06 13.09 -24.38
C PHE A 93 -4.77 14.01 -23.37
N MET A 94 -5.04 13.50 -22.17
CA MET A 94 -5.73 14.25 -21.10
C MET A 94 -4.77 15.00 -20.17
N ALA A 95 -3.49 14.66 -20.15
CA ALA A 95 -2.48 15.46 -19.47
C ALA A 95 -2.27 16.76 -20.25
N PRO A 96 -2.35 17.96 -19.63
CA PRO A 96 -2.01 19.18 -20.34
C PRO A 96 -0.58 19.07 -20.83
N VAL A 97 -0.39 19.26 -22.14
CA VAL A 97 0.92 19.52 -22.73
C VAL A 97 1.44 20.77 -22.01
N ASN A 98 2.28 20.57 -20.98
CA ASN A 98 2.99 21.68 -20.37
C ASN A 98 3.85 22.28 -21.49
N SER A 99 3.40 23.44 -21.94
CA SER A 99 4.06 24.32 -22.87
C SER A 99 5.48 24.57 -22.37
N ASP A 100 6.46 24.09 -23.12
CA ASP A 100 7.79 24.68 -23.12
C ASP A 100 7.63 26.20 -23.39
N SER A 101 8.16 27.00 -22.48
CA SER A 101 8.54 28.38 -22.68
C SER A 101 9.79 28.64 -21.85
#